data_AF-A0A7T1M9M6-F1
#
_entry.id   AF-A0A7T1M9M6-F1
#
_cell.length_a   1.000
_cell.length_b   1.000
_cell.length_c   1.000
_cell.angle_alpha   90.00
_cell.angle_beta   90.00
_cell.angle_gamma   90.00
#
_symmetry.space_group_name_H-M   'P 1'
#
loop_
_entity.id
_entity.type
_entity.pdbx_description
1 polymer ?
#
loop_
_entity_poly.entity_id
_entity_poly.type
_entity_poly.pdbx_seq_one_letter_code
_entity_poly.pdbx_strand_id
1 'polypeptide(L)'
;MDVELLVSTLRALAKGFFVIYLIVFLRQLLPLDVTSLGWLQGLITVLINNSAIPLGGFGFLLLAALISPTARTVRLLLFASRWALPAALGFLLLIPLQGYVAYKALAQVESTANRQSAVANDQLATLGKQISAATTPEDLNSAIKDLPPPVIERTGSLPLSQAQEELLAGIEQERTTLRARKSQQMRGVRWSAAKEAIGNSLAALVLARVLYTGRLRRLWVIFSSPFPAEET
;
A
#
# COMPACT_ATOMS: atom_id res chain seq x y z
N MET A 1 0.98 -22.89 41.61
CA MET A 1 0.17 -22.68 40.40
C MET A 1 0.37 -23.91 39.54
N ASP A 2 -0.69 -24.63 39.25
CA ASP A 2 -0.58 -25.93 38.60
C ASP A 2 -0.08 -25.76 37.18
N VAL A 3 0.98 -26.51 36.83
CA VAL A 3 1.61 -26.47 35.50
C VAL A 3 0.57 -26.74 34.41
N GLU A 4 -0.42 -27.58 34.70
CA GLU A 4 -1.54 -27.87 33.81
C GLU A 4 -2.42 -26.65 33.53
N LEU A 5 -2.71 -25.83 34.55
CA LEU A 5 -3.51 -24.60 34.40
C LEU A 5 -2.77 -23.59 33.52
N LEU A 6 -1.45 -23.46 33.69
CA LEU A 6 -0.61 -22.61 32.86
C LEU A 6 -0.63 -23.05 31.39
N VAL A 7 -0.41 -24.35 31.14
CA VAL A 7 -0.43 -24.93 29.78
C VAL A 7 -1.81 -24.80 29.13
N SER A 8 -2.89 -24.96 29.91
CA SER A 8 -4.26 -24.73 29.43
C SER A 8 -4.48 -23.28 29.00
N THR A 9 -4.05 -22.33 29.83
CA THR A 9 -4.15 -20.89 29.56
C THR A 9 -3.36 -20.49 28.32
N LEU A 10 -2.11 -20.97 28.17
CA LEU A 10 -1.28 -20.70 26.99
C LEU A 10 -1.92 -21.23 25.70
N ARG A 11 -2.54 -22.42 25.74
CA ARG A 11 -3.28 -22.97 24.59
C ARG A 11 -4.53 -22.15 24.27
N ALA A 12 -5.25 -21.68 25.28
CA ALA A 12 -6.42 -20.83 25.08
C ALA A 12 -6.02 -19.49 24.45
N LEU A 13 -4.94 -18.87 24.93
CA LEU A 13 -4.37 -17.65 24.34
C LEU A 13 -3.95 -17.89 22.89
N ALA A 14 -3.21 -18.95 22.60
CA ALA A 14 -2.81 -19.29 21.23
C ALA A 14 -4.02 -19.37 20.29
N LYS A 15 -5.09 -20.07 20.69
CA LYS A 15 -6.34 -20.15 19.92
C LYS A 15 -6.98 -18.77 19.73
N GLY A 16 -7.06 -17.96 20.79
CA GLY A 16 -7.62 -16.62 20.72
C GLY A 16 -6.92 -15.75 19.67
N PHE A 17 -5.59 -15.75 19.65
CA PHE A 17 -4.80 -15.03 18.64
C PHE A 17 -5.11 -15.52 17.21
N PHE A 18 -5.17 -16.83 16.99
CA PHE A 18 -5.53 -17.37 15.67
C PHE A 18 -6.95 -17.01 15.25
N VAL A 19 -7.92 -17.07 16.16
CA VAL A 19 -9.33 -16.70 15.87
C VAL A 19 -9.45 -15.21 15.54
N ILE A 20 -8.79 -14.33 16.31
CA ILE A 20 -8.77 -12.89 16.04
C ILE A 20 -8.19 -12.62 14.65
N TYR A 21 -7.04 -13.21 14.34
CA TYR A 21 -6.42 -13.06 13.02
C TYR A 21 -7.33 -13.55 11.90
N LEU A 22 -8.00 -14.70 12.10
CA LEU A 22 -8.92 -15.26 11.12
C LEU A 22 -10.11 -14.31 10.86
N ILE A 23 -10.69 -13.71 11.90
CA ILE A 23 -11.78 -12.74 11.75
C ILE A 23 -11.31 -11.51 10.96
N VAL A 24 -10.15 -10.96 11.29
CA VAL A 24 -9.58 -9.80 10.57
C VAL A 24 -9.31 -10.14 9.11
N PHE A 25 -8.75 -11.31 8.83
CA PHE A 25 -8.46 -11.79 7.49
C PHE A 25 -9.73 -12.01 6.67
N LEU A 26 -10.74 -12.69 7.24
CA LEU A 26 -12.03 -12.92 6.58
C LEU A 26 -12.77 -11.63 6.28
N ARG A 27 -12.70 -10.64 7.17
CA ARG A 27 -13.29 -9.32 6.92
C ARG A 27 -12.64 -8.64 5.72
N GLN A 28 -11.32 -8.76 5.55
CA GLN A 28 -10.62 -8.16 4.42
C GLN A 28 -10.89 -8.88 3.09
N LEU A 29 -11.25 -10.17 3.14
CA LEU A 29 -11.65 -10.94 1.97
C LEU A 29 -12.98 -10.47 1.36
N LEU A 30 -13.80 -9.72 2.09
CA LEU A 30 -15.14 -9.30 1.65
C LEU A 30 -15.17 -7.78 1.33
N PRO A 31 -15.60 -7.36 0.12
CA PRO A 31 -15.96 -8.17 -1.06
C PRO A 31 -14.72 -8.75 -1.76
N LEU A 32 -14.83 -9.96 -2.32
CA LEU A 32 -13.75 -10.63 -3.05
C LEU A 32 -13.58 -9.98 -4.43
N ASP A 33 -12.66 -9.03 -4.55
CA ASP A 33 -12.35 -8.34 -5.80
C ASP A 33 -10.86 -8.43 -6.12
N VAL A 34 -10.44 -9.56 -6.68
CA VAL A 34 -9.05 -9.81 -7.08
C VAL A 34 -8.57 -8.90 -8.21
N THR A 35 -9.48 -8.18 -8.88
CA THR A 35 -9.15 -7.28 -9.99
C THR A 35 -8.90 -5.85 -9.52
N SER A 36 -9.49 -5.45 -8.40
CA SER A 36 -9.26 -4.15 -7.79
C SER A 36 -7.88 -4.07 -7.15
N LEU A 37 -7.09 -3.10 -7.62
CA LEU A 37 -5.80 -2.75 -7.01
C LEU A 37 -5.97 -2.32 -5.55
N GLY A 38 -7.08 -1.65 -5.22
CA GLY A 38 -7.38 -1.23 -3.85
C GLY A 38 -7.63 -2.43 -2.93
N TRP A 39 -8.32 -3.45 -3.43
CA TRP A 39 -8.53 -4.69 -2.68
C TRP A 39 -7.23 -5.44 -2.45
N LEU A 40 -6.41 -5.62 -3.49
CA LEU A 40 -5.09 -6.27 -3.38
C LEU A 40 -4.17 -5.54 -2.39
N GLN A 41 -4.11 -4.20 -2.47
CA GLN A 41 -3.33 -3.39 -1.53
C GLN A 41 -3.83 -3.58 -0.09
N GLY A 42 -5.15 -3.52 0.11
CA GLY A 42 -5.76 -3.73 1.42
C GLY A 42 -5.43 -5.11 2.00
N LEU A 43 -5.50 -6.15 1.16
CA LEU A 43 -5.15 -7.52 1.56
C LEU A 43 -3.68 -7.65 1.97
N ILE A 44 -2.75 -7.10 1.18
CA ILE A 44 -1.31 -7.10 1.50
C ILE A 44 -1.07 -6.40 2.84
N THR A 45 -1.63 -5.21 3.02
CA THR A 45 -1.49 -4.42 4.24
C THR A 45 -2.02 -5.16 5.46
N VAL A 46 -3.20 -5.78 5.36
CA VAL A 46 -3.78 -6.56 6.47
C VAL A 46 -2.92 -7.77 6.80
N LEU A 47 -2.44 -8.52 5.80
CA LEU A 47 -1.59 -9.69 6.00
C LEU A 47 -0.29 -9.34 6.71
N ILE A 48 0.37 -8.25 6.29
CA ILE A 48 1.65 -7.80 6.85
C ILE A 48 1.44 -7.21 8.26
N ASN A 49 0.51 -6.27 8.43
CA ASN A 49 0.34 -5.56 9.70
C ASN A 49 -0.22 -6.45 10.81
N ASN A 50 -1.03 -7.45 10.46
CA ASN A 50 -1.61 -8.37 11.45
C ASN A 50 -0.82 -9.68 11.60
N SER A 51 0.30 -9.84 10.90
CA SER A 51 1.14 -11.06 10.94
C SER A 51 1.72 -11.37 12.33
N ALA A 52 1.92 -10.34 13.16
CA ALA A 52 2.39 -10.51 14.53
C ALA A 52 1.40 -11.30 15.40
N ILE A 53 0.11 -11.25 15.09
CA ILE A 53 -0.94 -11.94 15.84
C ILE A 53 -0.78 -13.47 15.74
N PRO A 54 -0.81 -14.12 14.56
CA PRO A 54 -0.63 -15.56 14.46
C PRO A 54 0.77 -16.01 14.91
N LEU A 55 1.80 -15.16 14.76
CA LEU A 55 3.13 -15.44 15.30
C LEU A 55 3.16 -15.47 16.84
N GLY A 56 2.47 -14.53 17.50
CA GLY A 56 2.30 -14.55 18.95
C GLY A 56 1.55 -15.80 19.42
N GLY A 57 0.47 -16.16 18.72
CA GLY A 57 -0.26 -17.41 18.97
C GLY A 57 0.62 -18.65 18.83
N PHE A 58 1.47 -18.69 17.79
CA PHE A 58 2.46 -19.75 17.61
C PHE A 58 3.51 -19.77 18.73
N GLY A 59 3.99 -18.61 19.19
CA GLY A 59 4.91 -18.48 20.32
C GLY A 59 4.35 -19.08 21.61
N PHE A 60 3.08 -18.78 21.94
CA PHE A 60 2.43 -19.38 23.11
C PHE A 60 2.25 -20.89 22.97
N LEU A 61 1.93 -21.37 21.76
CA LEU A 61 1.83 -22.81 21.51
C LEU A 61 3.17 -23.53 21.67
N LEU A 62 4.27 -22.89 21.24
CA LEU A 62 5.63 -23.41 21.43
C LEU A 62 6.02 -23.44 22.91
N LEU A 63 5.73 -22.38 23.68
CA LEU A 63 5.96 -22.35 25.12
C LEU A 63 5.17 -23.43 25.86
N ALA A 64 3.90 -23.62 25.49
CA ALA A 64 3.08 -24.70 26.06
C ALA A 64 3.68 -26.08 25.78
N ALA A 65 4.25 -26.29 24.58
CA ALA A 65 4.90 -27.55 24.21
C ALA A 65 6.23 -27.79 24.96
N LEU A 66 6.99 -26.72 25.23
CA LEU A 66 8.25 -26.80 25.98
C LEU A 66 8.03 -27.08 27.46
N ILE A 67 6.95 -26.54 28.05
CA ILE A 67 6.63 -26.75 29.47
C ILE A 67 6.06 -28.16 29.70
N SER A 68 5.14 -28.60 28.84
CA SER A 68 4.52 -29.93 28.95
C SER A 68 4.21 -30.49 27.55
N PRO A 69 5.07 -31.36 27.01
CA PRO A 69 4.93 -31.93 25.67
C PRO A 69 3.83 -33.02 25.66
N THR A 70 2.58 -32.62 25.87
CA THR A 70 1.43 -33.53 25.70
C THR A 70 1.21 -33.83 24.22
N ALA A 71 0.75 -35.05 23.91
CA ALA A 71 0.45 -35.48 22.54
C ALA A 71 -0.47 -34.49 21.79
N ARG A 72 -1.43 -33.87 22.51
CA ARG A 72 -2.34 -32.86 21.95
C ARG A 72 -1.62 -31.58 21.55
N THR A 73 -0.75 -31.05 22.42
CA THR A 73 0.00 -29.80 22.13
C THR A 73 1.00 -30.02 21.01
N VAL A 74 1.71 -31.16 21.03
CA VAL A 74 2.61 -31.55 19.94
C VAL A 74 1.84 -31.65 18.63
N ARG A 75 0.69 -32.34 18.58
CA ARG A 75 -0.14 -32.46 17.37
C ARG A 75 -0.57 -31.09 16.81
N LEU A 76 -0.99 -30.16 17.66
CA LEU A 76 -1.35 -28.80 17.24
C LEU A 76 -0.14 -28.04 16.68
N LEU A 77 1.02 -28.15 17.34
CA LEU A 77 2.26 -27.56 16.85
C LEU A 77 2.65 -28.16 15.49
N LEU A 78 2.49 -29.49 15.34
CA LEU A 78 2.76 -30.21 14.09
C LEU A 78 1.90 -29.67 12.95
N PHE A 79 0.60 -29.52 13.22
CA PHE A 79 -0.36 -28.96 12.28
C PHE A 79 -0.01 -27.52 11.91
N ALA A 80 0.19 -26.64 12.89
CA ALA A 80 0.50 -25.23 12.66
C ALA A 80 1.76 -25.04 11.81
N SER A 81 2.82 -25.81 12.07
CA SER A 81 4.05 -25.65 11.28
C SER A 81 4.10 -26.44 9.97
N ARG A 82 3.06 -27.23 9.66
CA ARG A 82 2.81 -27.66 8.26
C ARG A 82 2.39 -26.48 7.38
N TRP A 83 1.71 -25.49 7.96
CA TRP A 83 1.29 -24.26 7.28
C TRP A 83 2.37 -23.18 7.23
N ALA A 84 3.42 -23.27 8.07
CA ALA A 84 4.50 -22.28 8.10
C ALA A 84 5.25 -22.14 6.77
N LEU A 85 5.46 -23.23 6.03
CA LEU A 85 6.13 -23.17 4.72
C LEU A 85 5.25 -22.51 3.64
N PRO A 86 3.99 -22.94 3.43
CA PRO A 86 3.07 -22.22 2.55
C PRO A 86 2.92 -20.75 2.92
N ALA A 87 2.85 -20.43 4.21
CA ALA A 87 2.79 -19.04 4.67
C ALA A 87 4.05 -18.25 4.32
N ALA A 88 5.25 -18.81 4.54
CA ALA A 88 6.51 -18.17 4.17
C ALA A 88 6.62 -17.93 2.66
N LEU A 89 6.22 -18.92 1.84
CA LEU A 89 6.14 -18.76 0.39
C LEU A 89 5.10 -17.71 -0.01
N GLY A 90 3.95 -17.67 0.67
CA GLY A 90 2.92 -16.65 0.48
C GLY A 90 3.46 -15.24 0.74
N PHE A 91 4.15 -15.02 1.87
CA PHE A 91 4.81 -13.75 2.17
C PHE A 91 5.88 -13.39 1.15
N LEU A 92 6.66 -14.37 0.67
CA LEU A 92 7.64 -14.13 -0.39
C LEU A 92 6.96 -13.70 -1.71
N LEU A 93 5.80 -14.29 -2.03
CA LEU A 93 5.00 -13.96 -3.20
C LEU A 93 4.31 -12.59 -3.08
N LEU A 94 4.15 -12.03 -1.87
CA LEU A 94 3.63 -10.68 -1.70
C LEU A 94 4.59 -9.62 -2.27
N ILE A 95 5.90 -9.88 -2.31
CA ILE A 95 6.90 -8.93 -2.82
C ILE A 95 6.66 -8.60 -4.32
N PRO A 96 6.64 -9.58 -5.25
CA PRO A 96 6.35 -9.29 -6.66
C PRO A 96 4.93 -8.77 -6.85
N LEU A 97 3.96 -9.24 -6.06
CA LEU A 97 2.59 -8.75 -6.12
C LEU A 97 2.49 -7.27 -5.74
N GLN A 98 3.20 -6.84 -4.69
CA GLN A 98 3.23 -5.44 -4.27
C GLN A 98 3.91 -4.56 -5.33
N GLY A 99 4.98 -5.06 -5.96
CA GLY A 99 5.61 -4.37 -7.10
C GLY A 99 4.64 -4.17 -8.26
N TYR A 100 3.85 -5.18 -8.59
CA TYR A 100 2.79 -5.09 -9.60
C TYR A 100 1.71 -4.06 -9.25
N VAL A 101 1.20 -4.10 -8.01
CA VAL A 101 0.18 -3.15 -7.54
C VAL A 101 0.71 -1.71 -7.57
N ALA A 102 1.93 -1.48 -7.07
CA ALA A 102 2.58 -0.18 -7.08
C ALA A 102 2.77 0.36 -8.51
N TYR A 103 3.22 -0.50 -9.44
CA TYR A 103 3.37 -0.14 -10.84
C TYR A 103 2.03 0.28 -11.48
N LYS A 104 0.98 -0.52 -11.29
CA LYS A 104 -0.35 -0.21 -11.82
C LYS A 104 -0.96 1.04 -11.20
N ALA A 105 -0.79 1.26 -9.89
CA ALA A 105 -1.23 2.46 -9.21
C ALA A 105 -0.51 3.71 -9.76
N LEU A 106 0.80 3.64 -9.99
CA LEU A 106 1.57 4.72 -10.60
C LEU A 106 1.11 5.02 -12.03
N ALA A 107 0.88 3.99 -12.85
CA ALA A 107 0.36 4.15 -14.20
C ALA A 107 -1.03 4.83 -14.20
N GLN A 108 -1.90 4.48 -13.24
CA GLN A 108 -3.22 5.10 -13.10
C GLN A 108 -3.11 6.59 -12.73
N VAL A 109 -2.28 6.93 -11.75
CA VAL A 109 -2.04 8.32 -11.34
C VAL A 109 -1.44 9.13 -12.50
N GLU A 110 -0.46 8.56 -13.20
CA GLU A 110 0.17 9.20 -14.35
C GLU A 110 -0.83 9.45 -15.49
N SER A 111 -1.69 8.46 -15.80
CA SER A 111 -2.73 8.62 -16.82
C SER A 111 -3.73 9.73 -16.46
N THR A 112 -4.09 9.83 -15.18
CA THR A 112 -5.01 10.86 -14.68
C THR A 112 -4.37 12.24 -14.75
N ALA A 113 -3.12 12.37 -14.29
CA ALA A 113 -2.36 13.61 -14.38
C ALA A 113 -2.12 14.04 -15.84
N ASN A 114 -1.89 13.10 -16.75
CA ASN A 114 -1.76 13.35 -18.19
C ASN A 114 -3.06 13.89 -18.78
N ARG A 115 -4.20 13.27 -18.46
CA ARG A 115 -5.53 13.74 -18.91
C ARG A 115 -5.84 15.15 -18.41
N GLN A 116 -5.63 15.41 -17.12
CA GLN A 116 -5.83 16.74 -16.54
C GLN A 116 -4.92 17.79 -17.19
N SER A 117 -3.64 17.44 -17.41
CA SER A 117 -2.69 18.33 -18.08
C SER A 117 -3.06 18.60 -19.54
N ALA A 118 -3.57 17.59 -20.26
CA ALA A 118 -4.02 17.75 -21.64
C ALA A 118 -5.21 18.71 -21.73
N VAL A 119 -6.23 18.52 -20.88
CA VAL A 119 -7.40 19.42 -20.82
C VAL A 119 -6.99 20.86 -20.50
N ALA A 120 -6.10 21.05 -19.51
CA ALA A 120 -5.61 22.38 -19.17
C ALA A 120 -4.79 23.02 -20.31
N ASN A 121 -3.95 22.24 -21.00
CA ASN A 121 -3.17 22.73 -22.14
C ASN A 121 -4.07 23.13 -23.32
N ASP A 122 -5.14 22.38 -23.60
CA ASP A 122 -6.09 22.68 -24.66
C ASP A 122 -6.88 23.97 -24.36
N GLN A 123 -7.28 24.16 -23.09
CA GLN A 123 -7.91 25.40 -22.64
C GLN A 123 -6.97 26.61 -22.81
N LEU A 124 -5.72 26.48 -22.36
CA LEU A 124 -4.69 27.52 -22.50
C LEU A 124 -4.35 27.81 -23.98
N ALA A 125 -4.34 26.79 -24.84
CA ALA A 125 -4.12 26.96 -26.28
C ALA A 125 -5.30 27.67 -26.96
N THR A 126 -6.53 27.34 -26.56
CA THR A 126 -7.74 28.01 -27.06
C THR A 126 -7.77 29.47 -26.64
N LEU A 127 -7.47 29.75 -25.38
CA LEU A 127 -7.36 31.11 -24.85
C LEU A 127 -6.27 31.92 -25.56
N GLY A 128 -5.09 31.33 -25.78
CA GLY A 128 -4.00 31.97 -26.52
C GLY A 128 -4.42 32.36 -27.95
N LYS A 129 -5.15 31.48 -28.65
CA LYS A 129 -5.70 31.79 -29.99
C LYS A 129 -6.71 32.94 -29.94
N GLN A 130 -7.59 32.97 -28.93
CA GLN A 130 -8.57 34.06 -28.77
C GLN A 130 -7.90 35.40 -28.50
N ILE A 131 -6.86 35.42 -27.64
CA ILE A 131 -6.08 36.63 -27.34
C ILE A 131 -5.33 37.11 -28.58
N SER A 132 -4.67 36.21 -29.32
CA SER A 132 -3.94 36.59 -30.55
C SER A 132 -4.85 37.04 -31.69
N ALA A 133 -6.11 36.61 -31.71
CA ALA A 133 -7.09 37.01 -32.72
C ALA A 133 -7.83 38.32 -32.36
N ALA A 134 -7.70 38.82 -31.13
CA ALA A 134 -8.39 40.03 -30.68
C ALA A 134 -7.82 41.28 -31.39
N THR A 135 -8.67 41.96 -32.15
CA THR A 135 -8.31 43.21 -32.85
C THR A 135 -8.69 44.46 -32.07
N THR A 136 -9.59 44.35 -31.09
CA THR A 136 -10.07 45.46 -30.27
C THR A 136 -9.93 45.17 -28.77
N PRO A 137 -9.86 46.21 -27.90
CA PRO A 137 -9.89 46.02 -26.45
C PRO A 137 -11.13 45.27 -25.95
N GLU A 138 -12.29 45.47 -26.59
CA GLU A 138 -13.53 44.77 -26.29
C GLU A 138 -13.46 43.28 -26.61
N ASP A 139 -12.83 42.91 -27.74
CA ASP A 139 -12.56 41.51 -28.10
C ASP A 139 -11.64 40.86 -27.05
N LEU A 140 -10.61 41.58 -26.61
CA LEU A 140 -9.67 41.09 -25.60
C LEU A 140 -10.37 40.87 -24.26
N ASN A 141 -11.17 41.84 -23.80
CA ASN A 141 -11.97 41.73 -22.57
C ASN A 141 -12.95 40.54 -22.62
N SER A 142 -13.53 40.29 -23.79
CA SER A 142 -14.43 39.15 -24.02
C SER A 142 -13.70 37.81 -23.96
N ALA A 143 -12.45 37.75 -24.42
CA ALA A 143 -11.60 36.56 -24.37
C ALA A 143 -11.12 36.24 -22.95
N ILE A 144 -10.89 37.25 -22.11
CA ILE A 144 -10.36 37.07 -20.74
C ILE A 144 -11.44 37.07 -19.64
N LYS A 145 -12.71 37.25 -19.98
CA LYS A 145 -13.80 37.40 -18.99
C LYS A 145 -13.93 36.20 -18.02
N ASP A 146 -13.52 35.02 -18.46
CA ASP A 146 -13.60 33.78 -17.69
C ASP A 146 -12.32 33.52 -16.86
N LEU A 147 -11.33 34.43 -16.94
CA LEU A 147 -10.10 34.35 -16.15
C LEU A 147 -10.27 34.96 -14.75
N PRO A 148 -9.38 34.62 -13.79
CA PRO A 148 -9.38 35.21 -12.47
C PRO A 148 -9.29 36.75 -12.51
N PRO A 149 -10.05 37.48 -11.66
CA PRO A 149 -10.08 38.94 -11.62
C PRO A 149 -8.71 39.65 -11.59
N PRO A 150 -7.68 39.14 -10.86
CA PRO A 150 -6.37 39.79 -10.80
C PRO A 150 -5.65 39.90 -12.15
N VAL A 151 -6.00 39.06 -13.13
CA VAL A 151 -5.42 39.11 -14.48
C VAL A 151 -6.06 40.23 -15.27
N ILE A 152 -7.38 40.39 -15.15
CA ILE A 152 -8.18 41.39 -15.86
C ILE A 152 -7.79 42.81 -15.45
N GLU A 153 -7.60 43.05 -14.14
CA GLU A 153 -7.24 44.36 -13.59
C GLU A 153 -5.87 44.88 -14.06
N ARG A 154 -4.89 43.99 -14.30
CA ARG A 154 -3.54 44.38 -14.74
C ARG A 154 -3.49 44.78 -16.20
N THR A 155 -4.25 44.09 -17.05
CA THR A 155 -4.22 44.29 -18.51
C THR A 155 -5.12 45.42 -18.99
N GLY A 156 -6.11 45.84 -18.20
CA GLY A 156 -7.10 46.86 -18.61
C GLY A 156 -6.55 48.28 -18.79
N SER A 157 -5.36 48.57 -18.26
CA SER A 157 -4.72 49.91 -18.34
C SER A 157 -3.61 50.00 -19.40
N LEU A 158 -3.28 48.88 -20.05
CA LEU A 158 -2.17 48.79 -21.01
C LEU A 158 -2.65 48.98 -22.46
N PRO A 159 -1.78 49.45 -23.37
CA PRO A 159 -2.02 49.38 -24.81
C PRO A 159 -2.28 47.93 -25.26
N LEU A 160 -3.19 47.73 -26.22
CA LEU A 160 -3.62 46.40 -26.70
C LEU A 160 -2.46 45.44 -26.98
N SER A 161 -1.40 45.91 -27.65
CA SER A 161 -0.23 45.09 -27.99
C SER A 161 0.53 44.63 -26.75
N GLN A 162 0.70 45.51 -25.75
CA GLN A 162 1.37 45.17 -24.50
C GLN A 162 0.53 44.21 -23.64
N ALA A 163 -0.79 44.43 -23.60
CA ALA A 163 -1.72 43.53 -22.91
C ALA A 163 -1.71 42.11 -23.52
N GLN A 164 -1.66 41.99 -24.85
CA GLN A 164 -1.55 40.70 -25.54
C GLN A 164 -0.24 39.99 -25.20
N GLU A 165 0.90 40.69 -25.26
CA GLU A 165 2.20 40.11 -24.91
C GLU A 165 2.24 39.63 -23.46
N GLU A 166 1.73 40.42 -22.51
CA GLU A 166 1.70 40.06 -21.10
C GLU A 166 0.79 38.83 -20.85
N LEU A 167 -0.39 38.77 -21.47
CA LEU A 167 -1.28 37.62 -21.35
C LEU A 167 -0.69 36.34 -21.94
N LEU A 168 -0.06 36.44 -23.12
CA LEU A 168 0.61 35.30 -23.76
C LEU A 168 1.80 34.82 -22.92
N ALA A 169 2.58 35.74 -22.35
CA ALA A 169 3.64 35.40 -21.41
C ALA A 169 3.09 34.71 -20.15
N GLY A 170 1.96 35.20 -19.62
CA GLY A 170 1.26 34.58 -18.48
C GLY A 170 0.77 33.16 -18.78
N ILE A 171 0.24 32.91 -19.99
CA ILE A 171 -0.16 31.56 -20.43
C ILE A 171 1.04 30.61 -20.47
N GLU A 172 2.18 31.05 -20.98
CA GLU A 172 3.39 30.22 -21.03
C GLU A 172 3.96 29.96 -19.61
N GLN A 173 3.89 30.97 -18.73
CA GLN A 173 4.24 30.79 -17.32
C GLN A 173 3.30 29.79 -16.61
N GLU A 174 2.00 29.81 -16.89
CA GLU A 174 1.08 28.82 -16.31
C GLU A 174 1.37 27.42 -16.87
N ARG A 175 1.66 27.28 -18.17
CA ARG A 175 2.07 25.99 -18.75
C ARG A 175 3.32 25.42 -18.08
N THR A 176 4.35 26.24 -17.86
CA THR A 176 5.57 25.81 -17.17
C THR A 176 5.27 25.43 -15.72
N THR A 177 4.41 26.18 -15.04
CA THR A 177 3.97 25.89 -13.67
C THR A 177 3.17 24.60 -13.58
N LEU A 178 2.25 24.33 -14.51
CA LEU A 178 1.50 23.07 -14.61
C LEU A 178 2.43 21.87 -14.81
N ARG A 179 3.42 22.00 -15.70
CA ARG A 179 4.45 20.97 -15.91
C ARG A 179 5.27 20.73 -14.64
N ALA A 180 5.68 21.79 -13.96
CA ALA A 180 6.43 21.70 -12.71
C ALA A 180 5.61 21.02 -11.60
N ARG A 181 4.35 21.44 -11.39
CA ARG A 181 3.40 20.85 -10.42
C ARG A 181 3.19 19.37 -10.69
N LYS A 182 2.94 18.98 -11.94
CA LYS A 182 2.83 17.57 -12.34
C LYS A 182 4.09 16.78 -11.98
N SER A 183 5.27 17.30 -12.29
CA SER A 183 6.53 16.60 -11.99
C SER A 183 6.78 16.44 -10.48
N GLN A 184 6.38 17.44 -9.69
CA GLN A 184 6.54 17.43 -8.24
C GLN A 184 5.56 16.46 -7.58
N GLN A 185 4.29 16.49 -8.00
CA GLN A 185 3.27 15.55 -7.54
C GLN A 185 3.69 14.10 -7.83
N MET A 186 4.16 13.82 -9.05
CA MET A 186 4.61 12.47 -9.42
C MET A 186 5.83 12.00 -8.61
N ARG A 187 6.76 12.90 -8.28
CA ARG A 187 7.90 12.57 -7.39
C ARG A 187 7.43 12.17 -5.99
N GLY A 188 6.50 12.92 -5.41
CA GLY A 188 5.93 12.62 -4.09
C GLY A 188 5.24 11.26 -4.05
N VAL A 189 4.39 10.98 -5.05
CA VAL A 189 3.68 9.69 -5.16
C VAL A 189 4.66 8.53 -5.34
N ARG A 190 5.66 8.66 -6.23
CA ARG A 190 6.69 7.63 -6.45
C ARG A 190 7.51 7.35 -5.20
N TRP A 191 7.89 8.39 -4.46
CA TRP A 191 8.66 8.24 -3.23
C TRP A 191 7.86 7.54 -2.12
N SER A 192 6.60 7.95 -1.93
CA SER A 192 5.72 7.31 -0.95
C SER A 192 5.49 5.84 -1.28
N ALA A 193 5.19 5.52 -2.54
CA ALA A 193 4.99 4.15 -2.99
C ALA A 193 6.26 3.29 -2.81
N ALA A 194 7.44 3.85 -3.12
CA ALA A 194 8.71 3.16 -2.90
C ALA A 194 8.98 2.88 -1.43
N LYS A 195 8.75 3.85 -0.54
CA LYS A 195 8.93 3.68 0.91
C LYS A 195 8.03 2.59 1.47
N GLU A 196 6.77 2.57 1.07
CA GLU A 196 5.80 1.54 1.48
C GLU A 196 6.16 0.16 0.92
N ALA A 197 6.59 0.09 -0.35
CA ALA A 197 7.05 -1.14 -0.98
C ALA A 197 8.27 -1.75 -0.26
N ILE A 198 9.27 -0.93 0.05
CA ILE A 198 10.47 -1.37 0.77
C ILE A 198 10.11 -1.84 2.18
N GLY A 199 9.33 -1.05 2.93
CA GLY A 199 8.94 -1.38 4.29
C GLY A 199 8.20 -2.71 4.38
N ASN A 200 7.21 -2.91 3.51
CA ASN A 200 6.42 -4.14 3.44
C ASN A 200 7.24 -5.33 2.94
N SER A 201 8.15 -5.13 1.98
CA SER A 201 9.05 -6.20 1.52
C SER A 201 10.00 -6.67 2.62
N LEU A 202 10.58 -5.74 3.39
CA LEU A 202 11.42 -6.08 4.53
C LEU A 202 10.63 -6.82 5.61
N ALA A 203 9.41 -6.36 5.92
CA ALA A 203 8.52 -7.06 6.85
C ALA A 203 8.22 -8.48 6.37
N ALA A 204 7.86 -8.66 5.10
CA ALA A 204 7.59 -9.97 4.51
C ALA A 204 8.81 -10.91 4.57
N LEU A 205 10.01 -10.41 4.29
CA LEU A 205 11.25 -11.18 4.41
C LEU A 205 11.54 -11.61 5.85
N VAL A 206 11.37 -10.69 6.80
CA VAL A 206 11.54 -10.99 8.24
C VAL A 206 10.54 -12.07 8.66
N LEU A 207 9.27 -11.94 8.29
CA LEU A 207 8.22 -12.91 8.60
C LEU A 207 8.50 -14.29 7.98
N ALA A 208 8.90 -14.32 6.71
CA ALA A 208 9.27 -15.54 6.02
C ALA A 208 10.46 -16.24 6.72
N ARG A 209 11.48 -15.47 7.13
CA ARG A 209 12.62 -15.99 7.89
C ARG A 209 12.21 -16.52 9.27
N VAL A 210 11.34 -15.82 9.99
CA VAL A 210 10.84 -16.25 11.30
C VAL A 210 10.08 -17.57 11.18
N LEU A 211 9.18 -17.69 10.19
CA LEU A 211 8.44 -18.93 9.94
C LEU A 211 9.35 -20.09 9.53
N TYR A 212 10.34 -19.83 8.67
CA TYR A 212 11.31 -20.83 8.23
C TYR A 212 12.20 -21.34 9.39
N THR A 213 12.76 -20.43 10.18
CA THR A 213 13.60 -20.77 11.34
C THR A 213 12.80 -21.44 12.46
N GLY A 214 11.54 -21.01 12.68
CA GLY A 214 10.61 -21.68 13.60
C GLY A 214 10.34 -23.13 13.23
N ARG A 215 10.22 -23.43 11.93
CA ARG A 215 10.11 -24.81 11.44
C ARG A 215 11.36 -25.64 11.72
N LEU A 216 12.56 -25.08 11.52
CA LEU A 216 13.83 -25.78 11.76
C LEU A 216 14.04 -26.10 13.26
N ARG A 217 13.78 -25.15 14.15
CA ARG A 217 13.86 -25.38 15.60
C ARG A 217 12.89 -26.47 16.08
N ARG A 218 11.71 -26.57 15.45
CA ARG A 218 10.76 -27.65 15.74
C ARG A 218 11.30 -29.03 15.37
N LEU A 219 11.93 -29.18 14.20
CA LEU A 219 12.54 -30.46 13.82
C LEU A 219 13.55 -30.87 14.89
N TRP A 220 14.34 -29.90 15.36
CA TRP A 220 15.30 -30.16 16.44
C TRP A 220 14.63 -30.65 17.73
N VAL A 221 13.56 -30.00 18.21
CA VAL A 221 12.83 -30.42 19.43
C VAL A 221 12.22 -31.82 19.31
N ILE A 222 11.68 -32.18 18.14
CA ILE A 222 11.10 -33.51 17.92
C ILE A 222 12.20 -34.58 17.89
N PHE A 223 13.36 -34.28 17.29
CA PHE A 223 14.48 -35.21 17.22
C PHE A 223 15.24 -35.35 18.56
N SER A 224 15.25 -34.32 19.40
CA SER A 224 15.98 -34.33 20.68
C SER A 224 15.16 -34.87 21.86
N SER A 225 13.83 -34.97 21.72
CA SER A 225 12.96 -35.49 22.77
C SER A 225 12.67 -36.97 22.50
N PRO A 226 13.16 -37.94 23.31
CA PRO A 226 12.69 -39.31 23.19
C PRO A 226 11.18 -39.30 23.41
N PHE A 227 10.42 -39.80 22.42
CA PHE A 227 8.99 -39.96 22.57
C PHE A 227 8.74 -40.79 23.83
N PRO A 228 7.98 -40.30 24.84
CA PRO A 228 7.54 -41.16 25.90
C PRO A 228 6.72 -42.27 25.24
N ALA A 229 7.17 -43.52 25.39
CA ALA A 229 6.40 -44.66 24.95
C ALA A 229 5.01 -44.53 25.56
N GLU A 230 3.97 -44.56 24.72
CA GLU A 230 2.61 -44.67 25.22
C GLU A 230 2.56 -45.98 26.01
N GLU A 231 2.51 -45.89 27.34
CA GLU A 231 2.10 -47.02 28.19
C GLU A 231 0.64 -47.32 27.82
N THR A 232 0.47 -48.32 26.95
CA THR A 232 -0.80 -48.91 26.54
C THR A 232 -1.45 -49.67 27.69
#